data_AF-I9HLY2-F1
#
_entry.id   AF-I9HLY2-F1
#
_cell.length_a   1.000
_cell.length_b   1.000
_cell.length_c   1.000
_cell.angle_alpha   90.00
_cell.angle_beta   90.00
_cell.angle_gamma   90.00
#
_symmetry.space_group_name_H-M   'P 1'
#
loop_
_entity.id
_entity.type
_entity.pdbx_description
1 polymer ?
#
loop_
_entity_poly.entity_id
_entity_poly.type
_entity_poly.pdbx_seq_one_letter_code
_entity_poly.pdbx_strand_id
1 'polypeptide(L)'
;MPSKKKTLNYFERQQKKLHPKKYRFYFFDYMYYCGEKWGEKSFRISGMIVFFSYWSFCFVLPLSLYLSSISVLSHTDGWHIVGVMAFGIIPPVLFCILRYWSGRRSALMRHYRQSIWHKGIPVWLICSAWFPLLIVEFWVIKEMGWI
;
A
#
# COMPACT_ATOMS: atom_id res chain seq x y z
N MET A 1 -4.32 -22.04 23.11
CA MET A 1 -3.18 -21.74 24.01
C MET A 1 -2.61 -20.36 23.66
N PRO A 2 -2.58 -19.38 24.57
CA PRO A 2 -1.98 -18.07 24.28
C PRO A 2 -0.45 -18.19 24.27
N SER A 3 0.18 -17.74 23.19
CA SER A 3 1.63 -17.71 23.01
C SER A 3 2.28 -16.80 24.08
N LYS A 4 3.03 -17.39 25.03
CA LYS A 4 3.82 -16.66 26.03
C LYS A 4 4.87 -15.79 25.31
N LYS A 5 4.70 -14.47 25.31
CA LYS A 5 5.75 -13.52 24.90
C LYS A 5 6.96 -13.70 25.83
N LYS A 6 8.04 -14.31 25.32
CA LYS A 6 9.34 -14.32 26.01
C LYS A 6 9.80 -12.88 26.26
N THR A 7 9.97 -12.52 27.53
CA THR A 7 10.59 -11.27 27.95
C THR A 7 12.08 -11.31 27.59
N LEU A 8 12.54 -10.36 26.78
CA LEU A 8 13.93 -10.28 26.31
C LEU A 8 14.90 -10.09 27.49
N ASN A 9 15.98 -10.87 27.51
CA ASN A 9 17.02 -10.77 28.52
C ASN A 9 17.70 -9.39 28.49
N TYR A 10 18.28 -8.97 29.63
CA TYR A 10 18.92 -7.65 29.75
C TYR A 10 19.98 -7.42 28.66
N PHE A 11 20.82 -8.42 28.39
CA PHE A 11 21.84 -8.38 27.34
C PHE A 11 21.24 -8.23 25.94
N GLU A 12 20.18 -8.98 25.61
CA GLU A 12 19.49 -8.85 24.33
C GLU A 12 18.87 -7.45 24.16
N ARG A 13 18.37 -6.85 25.25
CA ARG A 13 17.87 -5.47 25.24
C ARG A 13 19.00 -4.46 24.98
N GLN A 14 20.17 -4.64 25.59
CA GLN A 14 21.33 -3.75 25.39
C GLN A 14 21.91 -3.91 23.98
N GLN A 15 22.05 -5.13 23.48
CA GLN A 15 22.54 -5.40 22.12
C GLN A 15 21.60 -4.82 21.04
N LYS A 16 20.28 -4.89 21.27
CA LYS A 16 19.27 -4.28 20.39
C LYS A 16 19.25 -2.75 20.45
N LYS A 17 19.73 -2.15 21.54
CA LYS A 17 19.96 -0.70 21.66
C LYS A 17 21.26 -0.28 20.96
N LEU A 18 22.32 -1.09 21.04
CA LEU A 18 23.62 -0.82 20.41
C LEU A 18 23.54 -0.89 18.88
N HIS A 19 22.80 -1.85 18.33
CA HIS A 19 22.57 -1.99 16.90
C HIS A 19 21.10 -1.77 16.57
N PRO A 20 20.62 -0.51 16.57
CA PRO A 20 19.27 -0.24 16.10
C PRO A 20 19.20 -0.75 14.66
N LYS A 21 18.25 -1.66 14.37
CA LYS A 21 17.98 -2.10 13.01
C LYS A 21 17.74 -0.84 12.17
N LYS A 22 18.68 -0.52 11.28
CA LYS A 22 18.63 0.68 10.45
C LYS A 22 17.58 0.45 9.37
N TYR A 23 16.33 0.70 9.72
CA TYR A 23 15.24 0.64 8.77
C TYR A 23 15.31 1.86 7.86
N ARG A 24 15.44 1.62 6.55
CA ARG A 24 15.23 2.66 5.54
C ARG A 24 13.73 2.86 5.36
N PHE A 25 13.29 4.09 5.57
CA PHE A 25 11.91 4.52 5.42
C PHE A 25 11.72 5.17 4.05
N TYR A 26 10.69 4.76 3.32
CA TYR A 26 10.33 5.29 2.01
C TYR A 26 8.96 5.97 2.05
N PHE A 27 8.59 6.65 0.96
CA PHE A 27 7.29 7.28 0.78
C PHE A 27 6.12 6.29 0.97
N PHE A 28 6.24 5.07 0.45
CA PHE A 28 5.24 4.01 0.66
C PHE A 28 5.01 3.69 2.14
N ASP A 29 6.08 3.72 2.95
CA ASP A 29 6.00 3.48 4.39
C ASP A 29 5.22 4.62 5.09
N TYR A 30 5.30 5.85 4.58
CA TYR A 30 4.53 6.99 5.07
C TYR A 30 3.06 6.91 4.64
N MET A 31 2.76 6.52 3.41
CA MET A 31 1.38 6.30 2.95
C MET A 31 0.67 5.24 3.81
N TYR A 32 1.38 4.14 4.11
CA TYR A 32 0.86 3.10 4.99
C TYR A 32 0.58 3.62 6.41
N TYR A 33 1.48 4.44 6.97
CA TYR A 33 1.27 5.11 8.25
C TYR A 33 0.03 6.01 8.24
N CYS A 34 -0.14 6.80 7.19
CA CYS A 34 -1.28 7.69 7.01
C CYS A 34 -2.60 6.93 6.93
N GLY A 35 -2.66 5.84 6.17
CA GLY A 35 -3.85 5.00 6.10
C GLY A 35 -4.21 4.39 7.46
N GLU A 36 -3.24 3.88 8.21
CA GLU A 36 -3.48 3.33 9.55
C GLU A 36 -3.99 4.37 10.55
N LYS A 37 -3.43 5.59 10.51
CA LYS A 37 -3.87 6.71 11.37
C LYS A 37 -5.27 7.21 11.01
N TRP A 38 -5.60 7.23 9.72
CA TRP A 38 -6.96 7.55 9.25
C TRP A 38 -7.96 6.46 9.64
N GLY A 39 -7.49 5.21 9.58
CA GLY A 39 -8.12 3.99 10.06
C GLY A 39 -8.64 4.08 11.49
N GLU A 40 -7.84 4.68 12.37
CA GLU A 40 -8.16 4.88 13.78
C GLU A 40 -9.22 5.99 14.00
N LYS A 41 -9.37 6.93 13.05
CA LYS A 41 -10.09 8.19 13.30
C LYS A 41 -11.46 8.30 12.66
N SER A 42 -11.71 7.64 11.52
CA SER A 42 -12.94 7.92 10.74
C SER A 42 -13.56 6.72 10.03
N PHE A 43 -12.76 5.84 9.43
CA PHE A 43 -13.25 4.64 8.73
C PHE A 43 -12.26 3.50 8.97
N ARG A 44 -12.70 2.24 8.94
CA ARG A 44 -11.83 1.04 9.04
C ARG A 44 -10.90 0.85 7.82
N ILE A 45 -10.30 1.94 7.34
CA ILE A 45 -9.34 1.96 6.25
C ILE A 45 -7.98 1.60 6.85
N SER A 46 -7.49 0.39 6.56
CA SER A 46 -6.11 0.02 6.89
C SER A 46 -5.15 0.70 5.90
N GLY A 47 -3.89 0.91 6.32
CA GLY A 47 -2.81 1.30 5.41
C GLY A 47 -2.65 0.38 4.20
N MET A 48 -3.07 -0.89 4.34
CA MET A 48 -3.14 -1.83 3.22
C MET A 48 -4.17 -1.42 2.16
N ILE A 49 -5.32 -0.87 2.57
CA ILE A 49 -6.39 -0.43 1.65
C ILE A 49 -5.95 0.81 0.87
N VAL A 50 -5.22 1.73 1.51
CA VAL A 50 -4.63 2.89 0.82
C VAL A 50 -3.59 2.44 -0.20
N PHE A 51 -2.72 1.49 0.16
CA PHE A 51 -1.75 0.96 -0.80
C PHE A 51 -2.43 0.20 -1.94
N PHE A 52 -3.45 -0.60 -1.61
CA PHE A 52 -4.22 -1.36 -2.58
C PHE A 52 -4.95 -0.45 -3.57
N SER A 53 -5.61 0.61 -3.09
CA SER A 53 -6.26 1.59 -3.97
C SER A 53 -5.26 2.26 -4.91
N TYR A 54 -4.12 2.73 -4.41
CA TYR A 54 -3.05 3.28 -5.27
C TYR A 54 -2.57 2.28 -6.32
N TRP A 55 -2.36 1.02 -5.92
CA TRP A 55 -1.95 -0.03 -6.84
C TRP A 55 -3.01 -0.33 -7.89
N SER A 56 -4.27 -0.42 -7.49
CA SER A 56 -5.39 -0.65 -8.40
C SER A 56 -5.49 0.46 -9.44
N PHE A 57 -5.35 1.73 -9.04
CA PHE A 57 -5.34 2.83 -10.01
C PHE A 57 -4.16 2.72 -10.98
N CYS A 58 -2.92 2.56 -10.49
CA CYS A 58 -1.75 2.53 -11.37
C CYS A 58 -1.66 1.29 -12.29
N PHE A 59 -2.21 0.14 -11.90
CA PHE A 59 -2.04 -1.12 -12.66
C PHE A 59 -3.34 -1.68 -13.20
N VAL A 60 -4.43 -1.68 -12.43
CA VAL A 60 -5.68 -2.31 -12.85
C VAL A 60 -6.37 -1.48 -13.91
N LEU A 61 -6.34 -0.15 -13.83
CA LEU A 61 -6.96 0.69 -14.86
C LEU A 61 -6.24 0.58 -16.22
N PRO A 62 -4.92 0.78 -16.35
CA PRO A 62 -4.24 0.62 -17.63
C PRO A 62 -4.39 -0.79 -18.21
N LEU A 63 -4.34 -1.81 -17.35
CA LEU A 63 -4.53 -3.20 -17.75
C LEU A 63 -5.96 -3.47 -18.24
N SER A 64 -6.97 -2.91 -17.57
CA SER A 64 -8.38 -3.06 -17.98
C SER A 64 -8.65 -2.41 -19.33
N LEU A 65 -8.02 -1.27 -19.61
CA LEU A 65 -8.14 -0.57 -20.89
C LEU A 65 -7.40 -1.31 -22.00
N TYR A 66 -6.18 -1.75 -21.74
CA TYR A 66 -5.40 -2.58 -22.66
C TYR A 66 -6.16 -3.85 -23.06
N LEU A 67 -6.76 -4.53 -22.07
CA LEU A 67 -7.59 -5.71 -22.30
C LEU A 67 -8.93 -5.41 -22.97
N SER A 68 -9.44 -4.18 -22.87
CA SER A 68 -10.66 -3.77 -23.58
C SER A 68 -10.38 -3.41 -25.05
N SER A 69 -9.20 -2.85 -25.34
CA SER A 69 -8.77 -2.52 -26.71
C SER A 69 -8.37 -3.75 -27.52
N ILE A 70 -7.71 -4.71 -26.87
CA ILE A 70 -7.45 -6.00 -27.49
C ILE A 70 -8.74 -6.81 -27.38
N SER A 71 -9.36 -7.16 -28.51
CA SER A 71 -10.56 -8.00 -28.65
C SER A 71 -10.44 -9.44 -28.08
N VAL A 72 -9.49 -9.69 -27.17
CA VAL A 72 -9.30 -10.95 -26.44
C VAL A 72 -10.49 -11.25 -25.53
N LEU A 73 -11.21 -10.24 -25.04
CA LEU A 73 -12.37 -10.44 -24.16
C LEU A 73 -13.59 -11.07 -24.87
N SER A 74 -13.61 -11.08 -26.21
CA SER A 74 -14.71 -11.68 -26.98
C SER A 74 -14.61 -13.21 -27.10
N HIS A 75 -13.46 -13.83 -26.77
CA HIS A 75 -13.22 -15.26 -27.02
C HIS A 75 -12.49 -15.98 -25.87
N THR A 76 -12.25 -15.33 -24.72
CA THR A 76 -11.52 -15.94 -23.60
C THR A 76 -12.45 -16.50 -22.54
N ASP A 77 -12.21 -17.76 -22.19
CA ASP A 77 -12.85 -18.45 -21.07
C ASP A 77 -12.72 -17.64 -19.77
N GLY A 78 -13.77 -17.65 -18.94
CA GLY A 78 -13.85 -16.84 -17.71
C GLY A 78 -12.67 -17.02 -16.73
N TRP A 79 -11.92 -18.12 -16.86
CA TRP A 79 -10.67 -18.38 -16.13
C TRP A 79 -9.58 -17.34 -16.39
N HIS A 80 -9.46 -16.80 -17.60
CA HIS A 80 -8.47 -15.77 -17.92
C HIS A 80 -8.78 -14.44 -17.23
N ILE A 81 -10.06 -14.07 -17.17
CA ILE A 81 -10.53 -12.86 -16.48
C ILE A 81 -10.24 -13.00 -14.98
N VAL A 82 -10.54 -14.15 -14.38
CA VAL A 82 -10.23 -14.43 -12.97
C VAL A 82 -8.72 -14.38 -12.72
N GLY A 83 -7.91 -14.93 -13.63
CA GLY A 83 -6.44 -14.91 -13.55
C GLY A 83 -5.86 -13.50 -13.57
N VAL A 84 -6.34 -12.63 -14.47
CA VAL A 84 -5.92 -11.23 -14.56
C VAL A 84 -6.29 -10.47 -13.28
N MET A 85 -7.52 -10.64 -12.79
CA MET A 85 -7.98 -9.99 -11.56
C MET A 85 -7.16 -10.45 -10.35
N ALA A 86 -6.89 -11.76 -10.26
CA ALA A 86 -6.04 -12.32 -9.21
C ALA A 86 -4.61 -11.76 -9.29
N PHE A 87 -4.04 -11.65 -10.49
CA PHE A 87 -2.71 -11.09 -10.71
C PHE A 87 -2.64 -9.59 -10.37
N GLY A 88 -3.74 -8.84 -10.51
CA GLY A 88 -3.81 -7.44 -10.07
C GLY A 88 -3.85 -7.28 -8.55
N ILE A 89 -4.45 -8.24 -7.83
CA ILE A 89 -4.75 -8.13 -6.39
C ILE A 89 -3.68 -8.79 -5.50
N ILE A 90 -3.13 -9.93 -5.93
CA ILE A 90 -2.22 -10.73 -5.11
C ILE A 90 -0.88 -10.02 -4.84
N PRO A 91 -0.18 -9.44 -5.84
CA PRO A 91 1.10 -8.76 -5.62
C PRO A 91 1.09 -7.62 -4.60
N PRO A 92 0.15 -6.64 -4.63
CA PRO A 92 0.16 -5.55 -3.65
C PRO A 92 -0.12 -6.02 -2.23
N VAL A 93 -0.97 -7.04 -2.08
CA VAL A 93 -1.30 -7.63 -0.78
C VAL A 93 -0.10 -8.40 -0.22
N LEU A 94 0.53 -9.25 -1.04
CA LEU A 94 1.74 -9.99 -0.64
C LEU A 94 2.88 -9.03 -0.31
N PHE A 95 3.09 -7.99 -1.12
CA PHE A 95 4.09 -6.96 -0.84
C PHE A 95 3.82 -6.29 0.50
N CYS A 96 2.58 -5.91 0.80
CA CYS A 96 2.23 -5.31 2.09
C CYS A 96 2.48 -6.27 3.26
N ILE A 97 2.12 -7.55 3.15
CA ILE A 97 2.30 -8.53 4.21
C ILE A 97 3.79 -8.79 4.48
N LEU A 98 4.58 -9.02 3.42
CA LEU A 98 6.02 -9.26 3.51
C LEU A 98 6.76 -8.04 4.05
N ARG A 99 6.37 -6.84 3.59
CA ARG A 99 7.01 -5.58 3.96
C ARG A 99 6.63 -5.13 5.36
N TYR A 100 5.35 -5.17 5.73
CA TYR A 100 4.82 -4.63 6.98
C TYR A 100 4.62 -5.69 8.06
N TRP A 101 5.53 -6.67 8.14
CA TRP A 101 5.54 -7.64 9.22
C TRP A 101 5.49 -6.92 10.59
N SER A 102 4.72 -7.48 11.54
CA SER A 102 4.27 -6.83 12.79
C SER A 102 5.37 -6.10 13.58
N GLY A 103 6.60 -6.63 13.58
CA GLY A 103 7.76 -5.99 14.22
C GLY A 103 8.21 -4.70 13.53
N ARG A 104 8.17 -4.65 12.20
CA ARG A 104 8.50 -3.45 11.41
C ARG A 104 7.37 -2.43 11.45
N ARG A 105 6.11 -2.85 11.38
CA ARG A 105 4.94 -1.96 11.54
C ARG A 105 5.01 -1.16 12.83
N SER A 106 5.32 -1.82 13.95
CA SER A 106 5.43 -1.14 15.26
C SER A 106 6.56 -0.11 15.31
N ALA A 107 7.70 -0.41 14.68
CA ALA A 107 8.82 0.53 14.56
C ALA A 107 8.48 1.71 13.65
N LEU A 108 7.79 1.43 12.54
CA LEU A 108 7.31 2.41 11.56
C LEU A 108 6.36 3.44 12.20
N MET A 109 5.35 2.95 12.92
CA MET A 109 4.37 3.79 13.60
C MET A 109 5.03 4.71 14.62
N ARG A 110 6.01 4.19 15.37
CA ARG A 110 6.75 4.99 16.36
C ARG A 110 7.59 6.08 15.70
N HIS A 111 8.29 5.75 14.62
CA HIS A 111 9.14 6.69 13.89
C HIS A 111 8.31 7.85 13.30
N TYR A 112 7.25 7.54 12.54
CA TYR A 112 6.43 8.57 11.91
C TYR A 112 5.52 9.33 12.87
N ARG A 113 5.17 8.75 14.03
CA ARG A 113 4.48 9.48 15.10
C ARG A 113 5.34 10.60 15.70
N GLN A 114 6.65 10.42 15.78
CA GLN A 114 7.59 11.41 16.28
C GLN A 114 8.10 12.36 15.18
N SER A 115 7.82 12.04 13.93
CA SER A 115 8.30 12.78 12.77
C SER A 115 7.51 14.07 12.54
N ILE A 116 8.21 15.14 12.17
CA ILE A 116 7.64 16.46 11.84
C ILE A 116 6.64 16.35 10.69
N TRP A 117 6.82 15.37 9.79
CA TRP A 117 5.94 15.06 8.68
C TRP A 117 4.50 14.78 9.10
N HIS A 118 4.24 14.34 10.34
CA HIS A 118 2.87 14.21 10.85
C HIS A 118 2.11 15.54 10.83
N LYS A 119 2.81 16.66 11.06
CA LYS A 119 2.22 18.00 11.20
C LYS A 119 2.12 18.72 9.86
N GLY A 120 3.07 18.46 8.95
CA GLY A 120 3.17 19.15 7.66
C GLY A 120 2.24 18.62 6.58
N ILE A 121 2.15 17.30 6.39
CA ILE A 121 1.30 16.73 5.34
C ILE A 121 0.00 16.23 5.93
N PRO A 122 -1.14 16.81 5.53
CA PRO A 122 -2.43 16.32 5.97
C PRO A 122 -2.70 14.93 5.38
N VAL A 123 -3.13 14.01 6.25
CA VAL A 123 -3.36 12.59 5.90
C VAL A 123 -4.34 12.44 4.74
N TRP A 124 -5.36 13.30 4.66
CA TRP A 124 -6.35 13.27 3.59
C TRP A 124 -5.74 13.55 2.21
N LEU A 125 -4.69 14.39 2.12
CA LEU A 125 -4.04 14.73 0.85
C LEU A 125 -3.33 13.51 0.24
N ILE A 126 -2.71 12.69 1.07
CA ILE A 126 -2.09 11.44 0.61
C ILE A 126 -3.17 10.43 0.23
N CYS A 127 -4.20 10.31 1.06
CA CYS A 127 -5.35 9.46 0.76
C CYS A 127 -6.11 9.92 -0.49
N SER A 128 -6.02 11.18 -0.91
CA SER A 128 -6.63 11.71 -2.14
C SER A 128 -5.66 11.82 -3.31
N ALA A 129 -4.37 11.52 -3.14
CA ALA A 129 -3.39 11.72 -4.20
C ALA A 129 -3.48 10.67 -5.34
N TRP A 130 -4.44 9.74 -5.28
CA TRP A 130 -4.89 8.97 -6.45
C TRP A 130 -5.78 9.80 -7.40
N PHE A 131 -6.45 10.86 -6.95
CA PHE A 131 -7.27 11.72 -7.82
C PHE A 131 -6.44 12.42 -8.92
N PRO A 132 -5.27 13.03 -8.63
CA PRO A 132 -4.40 13.56 -9.67
C PRO A 132 -3.93 12.50 -10.67
N LEU A 133 -3.62 11.28 -10.19
CA LEU A 133 -3.22 10.17 -11.06
C LEU A 133 -4.34 9.80 -12.02
N LEU A 134 -5.59 9.73 -11.54
CA LEU A 134 -6.75 9.54 -12.41
C LEU A 134 -6.87 10.63 -13.47
N ILE A 135 -6.72 11.91 -13.11
CA ILE A 135 -6.83 13.02 -14.07
C ILE A 135 -5.77 12.88 -15.17
N VAL A 136 -4.52 12.53 -14.80
CA VAL A 136 -3.44 12.30 -15.77
C VAL A 136 -3.75 11.11 -16.66
N GLU A 137 -4.22 9.99 -16.09
CA GLU A 137 -4.60 8.81 -16.85
C GLU A 137 -5.74 9.10 -17.83
N PHE A 138 -6.82 9.77 -17.39
CA PHE A 138 -7.91 10.21 -18.27
C PHE A 138 -7.43 11.12 -19.40
N TRP A 139 -6.48 12.01 -19.11
CA TRP A 139 -5.88 12.87 -20.13
C TRP A 139 -5.08 12.07 -21.16
N VAL A 140 -4.25 11.13 -20.72
CA VAL A 140 -3.49 10.23 -21.61
C VAL A 140 -4.43 9.38 -22.48
N ILE A 141 -5.51 8.86 -21.90
CA ILE A 141 -6.50 8.05 -22.63
C ILE A 141 -7.19 8.86 -23.73
N LYS A 142 -7.57 10.11 -23.42
CA LYS A 142 -8.16 11.03 -24.38
C LYS A 142 -7.18 11.34 -25.53
N GLU A 143 -5.90 11.56 -25.21
CA GLU A 143 -4.87 11.83 -26.22
C GLU A 143 -4.61 10.62 -27.12
N MET A 144 -4.70 9.40 -26.57
CA MET A 144 -4.56 8.17 -27.35
C MET A 144 -5.79 7.86 -28.23
N GLY A 145 -6.91 8.56 -28.06
CA GLY A 145 -8.13 8.40 -28.87
C GLY A 145 -8.96 7.16 -28.52
N TRP A 146 -8.84 6.66 -27.28
CA TRP A 146 -9.55 5.45 -26.83
C TRP A 146 -10.90 5.77 -26.18
N ILE A 147 -11.18 7.06 -25.95
CA ILE A 147 -12.42 7.69 -25.47
C ILE A 147 -12.62 8.97 -26.27
#